data_AF-A0A512DHK4-F1
#
_entry.id   AF-A0A512DHK4-F1
#
_cell.length_a   1.000
_cell.length_b   1.000
_cell.length_c   1.000
_cell.angle_alpha   90.00
_cell.angle_beta   90.00
_cell.angle_gamma   90.00
#
_symmetry.space_group_name_H-M   'P 1'
#
loop_
_entity.id
_entity.type
_entity.pdbx_description
1 polymer ?
#
loop_
_entity_poly.entity_id
_entity_poly.type
_entity_poly.pdbx_seq_one_letter_code
_entity_poly.pdbx_strand_id
1 'polypeptide(L)' 'MNGVRKSLRLLIEEVNRRGGRLEVQDSVVRVRGDLPAPLLLKLHRNRRHIASAIR' A
#
# COMPACT_ATOMS: atom_id res chain seq x y z
N MET A 1 -6.91 18.30 -0.46
CA MET A 1 -6.43 17.18 0.39
C MET A 1 -7.19 15.85 0.20
N ASN A 2 -8.27 15.76 -0.60
CA ASN A 2 -9.03 14.49 -0.78
C ASN A 2 -8.47 13.51 -1.84
N GLY A 3 -7.69 13.98 -2.82
CA GLY A 3 -7.17 13.13 -3.90
C GLY A 3 -6.19 12.06 -3.42
N VAL A 4 -5.27 12.42 -2.51
CA VAL A 4 -4.21 11.53 -2.01
C VAL A 4 -4.79 10.34 -1.24
N ARG A 5 -5.76 10.59 -0.34
CA ARG A 5 -6.45 9.51 0.40
C ARG A 5 -7.20 8.56 -0.53
N LYS A 6 -7.90 9.10 -1.56
CA LYS A 6 -8.59 8.27 -2.54
C LYS A 6 -7.62 7.41 -3.35
N SER A 7 -6.50 7.97 -3.78
CA SER A 7 -5.45 7.23 -4.51
C SER A 7 -4.79 6.14 -3.66
N LEU A 8 -4.53 6.40 -2.38
CA LEU A 8 -3.97 5.39 -1.46
C LEU A 8 -4.95 4.25 -1.20
N ARG A 9 -6.25 4.57 -1.02
CA ARG A 9 -7.29 3.55 -0.85
C ARG A 9 -7.38 2.64 -2.07
N LEU A 10 -7.37 3.21 -3.28
CA LEU A 10 -7.38 2.42 -4.52
C LEU A 10 -6.15 1.52 -4.64
N LEU A 11 -4.98 1.99 -4.19
CA LEU A 11 -3.75 1.21 -4.17
C LEU A 11 -3.83 0.03 -3.18
N ILE A 12 -4.37 0.25 -1.98
CA ILE A 12 -4.60 -0.81 -0.98
C ILE A 12 -5.62 -1.83 -1.52
N GLU A 13 -6.70 -1.37 -2.13
CA GLU A 13 -7.72 -2.23 -2.75
C GLU A 13 -7.16 -3.04 -3.93
N GLU A 14 -6.25 -2.47 -4.74
CA GLU A 14 -5.56 -3.21 -5.80
C GLU A 14 -4.67 -4.32 -5.24
N VAL A 15 -3.96 -4.07 -4.13
CA VAL A 15 -3.16 -5.10 -3.45
C VAL A 15 -4.05 -6.24 -2.95
N ASN A 16 -5.13 -5.92 -2.23
CA ASN A 16 -6.04 -6.93 -1.69
C ASN A 16 -6.69 -7.76 -2.79
N ARG A 17 -7.11 -7.13 -3.91
CA ARG A 17 -7.70 -7.84 -5.06
C ARG A 17 -6.75 -8.84 -5.72
N ARG A 18 -5.44 -8.61 -5.63
CA ARG A 18 -4.42 -9.51 -6.17
C ARG A 18 -3.94 -10.55 -5.15
N GLY A 19 -4.62 -10.68 -4.01
CA GLY A 19 -4.24 -11.61 -2.94
C GLY A 19 -3.04 -11.15 -2.11
N GLY A 20 -2.59 -9.90 -2.28
CA GLY A 20 -1.58 -9.33 -1.42
C GLY A 20 -2.18 -8.75 -0.14
N ARG A 21 -1.36 -8.60 0.89
CA ARG A 21 -1.74 -7.99 2.16
C ARG A 21 -0.71 -6.95 2.57
N LEU A 22 -1.20 -5.77 2.98
CA LEU A 22 -0.37 -4.73 3.57
C LEU A 22 -0.46 -4.81 5.09
N GLU A 23 0.70 -4.82 5.74
CA GLU A 23 0.84 -4.81 7.19
C GLU A 23 1.74 -3.65 7.59
N VAL A 24 1.40 -2.93 8.67
CA VAL A 24 2.27 -1.90 9.24
C VAL A 24 2.75 -2.39 10.59
N GLN A 25 4.07 -2.55 10.74
CA GLN A 25 4.73 -2.92 11.99
C GLN A 25 5.85 -1.92 12.25
N ASP A 26 5.87 -1.28 13.41
CA ASP A 26 6.92 -0.35 13.82
C ASP A 26 7.22 0.75 12.78
N SER A 27 6.17 1.31 12.17
CA SER A 27 6.25 2.31 11.09
C SER A 27 6.83 1.78 9.76
N VAL A 28 7.02 0.47 9.62
CA VAL A 28 7.44 -0.20 8.39
C VAL A 28 6.24 -0.83 7.70
N VAL A 29 6.05 -0.49 6.42
CA VAL A 29 5.04 -1.14 5.56
C VAL A 29 5.63 -2.43 5.02
N ARG A 30 5.02 -3.56 5.38
CA ARG A 30 5.30 -4.88 4.83
C ARG A 30 4.22 -5.28 3.85
N VAL A 31 4.63 -5.96 2.79
CA VAL A 31 3.75 -6.48 1.76
C VAL A 31 3.90 -7.99 1.75
N ARG A 32 2.80 -8.73 1.93
CA ARG A 32 2.75 -10.19 1.80
C ARG A 32 1.99 -10.57 0.54
N GLY A 33 2.32 -11.72 -0.04
CA GLY A 33 1.69 -12.26 -1.24
C GLY A 33 2.51 -12.03 -2.51
N ASP A 34 2.15 -12.75 -3.57
CA ASP A 34 2.76 -12.61 -4.88
C ASP A 34 2.12 -11.46 -5.64
N LEU A 35 2.86 -10.37 -5.79
CA LEU A 35 2.40 -9.14 -6.44
C LEU A 35 3.32 -8.78 -7.59
N PRO A 36 2.76 -8.25 -8.69
CA PRO A 36 3.57 -7.85 -9.83
C PRO A 36 4.53 -6.72 -9.43
N ALA A 37 5.77 -6.77 -9.93
CA ALA A 37 6.83 -5.80 -9.62
C ALA A 37 6.40 -4.33 -9.78
N PRO A 38 5.62 -3.92 -10.81
CA PRO A 38 5.11 -2.56 -10.92
C PRO A 38 4.26 -2.11 -9.71
N LEU A 39 3.50 -3.01 -9.10
CA LEU A 39 2.69 -2.72 -7.93
C LEU A 39 3.55 -2.57 -6.68
N LEU A 40 4.55 -3.45 -6.51
CA LEU A 40 5.54 -3.33 -5.43
C LEU A 40 6.30 -1.99 -5.48
N LEU A 41 6.69 -1.55 -6.69
CA LEU A 41 7.33 -0.25 -6.89
C LEU A 41 6.41 0.91 -6.51
N LYS A 42 5.12 0.86 -6.88
CA LYS A 42 4.13 1.87 -6.49
C LYS A 42 3.94 1.93 -4.97
N LEU A 43 3.88 0.78 -4.30
CA LEU A 43 3.79 0.69 -2.85
C LEU A 43 5.03 1.28 -2.17
N HIS A 44 6.22 0.93 -2.66
CA HIS A 44 7.47 1.45 -2.14
C HIS A 44 7.56 2.98 -2.24
N ARG A 45 7.17 3.56 -3.38
CA ARG A 45 7.13 5.02 -3.59
C ARG A 45 6.17 5.72 -2.63
N ASN A 46 5.05 5.07 -2.29
CA ASN A 46 4.02 5.62 -1.41
C ASN A 46 4.14 5.18 0.05
N ARG A 47 5.20 4.48 0.45
CA ARG A 47 5.30 3.79 1.76
C ARG A 47 5.04 4.70 2.96
N ARG A 48 5.53 5.94 2.94
CA ARG A 48 5.32 6.91 4.03
C ARG A 48 3.86 7.32 4.15
N HIS A 49 3.21 7.57 3.01
CA HIS A 49 1.80 7.93 2.98
C HIS A 49 0.91 6.74 3.35
N ILE A 50 1.28 5.52 2.95
CA ILE A 50 0.59 4.28 3.34
C ILE A 50 0.70 4.07 4.86
N ALA A 51 1.90 4.18 5.43
CA ALA A 51 2.10 4.08 6.88
C ALA A 51 1.26 5.10 7.66
N SER A 52 1.17 6.34 7.16
CA SER A 52 0.33 7.38 7.75
C SER A 52 -1.18 7.19 7.53
N ALA A 53 -1.60 6.43 6.53
CA ALA A 53 -3.02 6.19 6.22
C ALA A 53 -3.60 4.96 6.93
N ILE A 54 -2.74 4.02 7.32
CA ILE A 54 -3.11 2.81 8.07
C ILE A 54 -3.06 3.04 9.59
N ARG A 55 -2.21 3.96 10.06
CA ARG A 55 -2.20 4.43 11.45
C ARG A 55 -3.47 5.22 11.77
#